data_AF-A0A2V8I792-F1
#
_entry.id   AF-A0A2V8I792-F1
#
_cell.length_a   1.000
_cell.length_b   1.000
_cell.length_c   1.000
_cell.angle_alpha   90.00
_cell.angle_beta   90.00
_cell.angle_gamma   90.00
#
_symmetry.space_group_name_H-M   'P 1'
#
loop_
_entity.id
_entity.type
_entity.pdbx_description
1 polymer ?
#
loop_
_entity_poly.entity_id
_entity_poly.type
_entity_poly.pdbx_seq_one_letter_code
_entity_poly.pdbx_strand_id
1 'polypeptide(L)' 'DYKMVSAALAEGSGVLRREILFDLARKAFLCVARYDAEIAQYLSHAGKDGAFPPNIFMDFEKISDLRYGENPHQNAA' A
#
# COMPACT_ATOMS: atom_id res chain seq x y z
N ASP A 1 -7.17 6.58 -10.43
CA ASP A 1 -6.19 6.29 -11.51
C ASP A 1 -6.72 6.42 -12.95
N TYR A 2 -7.99 6.16 -13.25
CA TYR A 2 -8.50 6.16 -14.65
C TYR A 2 -8.21 7.44 -15.46
N LYS A 3 -8.44 8.63 -14.88
CA LYS A 3 -8.12 9.91 -15.56
C LYS A 3 -6.64 10.03 -15.94
N MET A 4 -5.75 9.68 -15.00
CA MET A 4 -4.30 9.72 -15.20
C MET A 4 -3.87 8.73 -16.30
N VAL A 5 -4.37 7.50 -16.23
CA VAL A 5 -4.03 6.46 -17.22
C VAL A 5 -4.53 6.82 -18.62
N SER A 6 -5.76 7.34 -18.74
CA SER A 6 -6.31 7.76 -20.02
C SER A 6 -5.52 8.92 -20.64
N ALA A 7 -5.11 9.91 -19.85
CA ALA A 7 -4.26 11.00 -20.32
C ALA A 7 -2.88 10.48 -20.76
N ALA A 8 -2.24 9.63 -19.94
CA ALA A 8 -0.94 9.05 -20.26
C ALA A 8 -0.95 8.19 -21.53
N LEU A 9 -2.04 7.44 -21.78
CA LEU A 9 -2.22 6.69 -23.02
C LEU A 9 -2.39 7.62 -24.22
N ALA A 10 -3.15 8.71 -24.10
CA ALA A 10 -3.33 9.67 -25.18
C ALA A 10 -2.00 10.36 -25.56
N GLU A 11 -1.21 10.77 -24.56
CA GLU A 11 0.12 11.38 -24.77
C GLU A 11 1.14 10.40 -25.36
N GLY A 12 1.08 9.13 -24.94
CA GLY A 12 2.02 8.09 -25.34
C GLY A 12 1.62 7.32 -26.60
N SER A 13 0.69 7.82 -27.41
CA SER A 13 0.16 7.12 -28.60
C SER A 13 -0.29 5.68 -28.30
N GLY A 14 -0.95 5.49 -27.17
CA GLY A 14 -1.44 4.19 -26.69
C GLY A 14 -0.44 3.40 -25.84
N VAL A 15 0.75 3.92 -25.57
CA VAL A 15 1.79 3.24 -24.77
C VAL A 15 2.04 4.00 -23.47
N LEU A 16 2.00 3.27 -22.34
CA LEU A 16 2.41 3.82 -21.05
C LEU A 16 3.92 3.79 -20.88
N ARG A 17 4.47 4.89 -20.36
CA ARG A 17 5.89 4.97 -19.98
C ARG A 17 6.20 4.00 -18.83
N ARG A 18 7.44 3.53 -18.77
CA ARG A 18 7.90 2.53 -17.80
C ARG A 18 7.71 2.98 -16.35
N GLU A 19 7.84 4.26 -16.08
CA GLU A 19 7.67 4.86 -14.75
C GLU A 19 6.21 4.72 -14.28
N ILE A 20 5.24 4.97 -15.18
CA ILE A 20 3.81 4.83 -14.89
C ILE A 20 3.46 3.35 -14.68
N LEU A 21 4.00 2.46 -15.52
CA LEU A 21 3.79 1.02 -15.36
C LEU A 21 4.34 0.51 -14.03
N PHE A 22 5.50 0.99 -13.62
CA PHE A 22 6.09 0.63 -12.32
C PHE A 22 5.25 1.13 -11.15
N ASP A 23 4.76 2.38 -11.21
CA ASP A 23 3.86 2.92 -10.19
C ASP A 23 2.55 2.14 -10.09
N LEU A 24 1.95 1.76 -11.22
CA LEU A 24 0.74 0.94 -11.26
C LEU A 24 1.01 -0.46 -10.71
N ALA A 25 2.15 -1.08 -11.04
CA ALA A 25 2.55 -2.36 -10.49
C ALA A 25 2.71 -2.30 -8.97
N ARG A 26 3.38 -1.27 -8.44
CA ARG A 26 3.48 -1.03 -6.99
C ARG A 26 2.09 -0.97 -6.34
N LYS A 27 1.16 -0.20 -6.91
CA LYS A 27 -0.22 -0.10 -6.40
C LYS A 27 -0.96 -1.44 -6.46
N ALA A 28 -0.79 -2.20 -7.55
CA ALA A 28 -1.44 -3.50 -7.73
C ALA A 28 -0.97 -4.51 -6.67
N PHE A 29 0.34 -4.64 -6.47
CA PHE A 29 0.89 -5.54 -5.46
C PHE A 29 0.52 -5.11 -4.03
N LEU A 30 0.46 -3.81 -3.74
CA LEU A 30 -0.02 -3.32 -2.46
C LEU A 30 -1.50 -3.68 -2.22
N CYS A 31 -2.34 -3.56 -3.24
CA CYS A 31 -3.75 -3.95 -3.16
C CYS A 31 -3.92 -5.44 -2.84
N VAL A 32 -3.16 -6.31 -3.53
CA VAL A 32 -3.18 -7.76 -3.28
C VAL A 32 -2.70 -8.08 -1.86
N ALA A 33 -1.58 -7.50 -1.42
CA ALA A 33 -1.04 -7.73 -0.09
C ALA A 33 -2.02 -7.31 1.03
N ARG A 34 -2.68 -6.15 0.87
CA ARG A 34 -3.72 -5.68 1.80
C ARG A 34 -4.89 -6.65 1.86
N TYR A 35 -5.38 -7.08 0.70
CA TYR A 35 -6.51 -8.00 0.63
C TYR A 35 -6.21 -9.35 1.30
N ASP A 36 -5.04 -9.93 1.02
CA ASP A 36 -4.62 -11.19 1.63
C ASP A 36 -4.38 -11.07 3.15
N ALA A 37 -3.85 -9.93 3.60
CA ALA A 37 -3.69 -9.63 5.02
C ALA A 37 -5.02 -9.58 5.77
N GLU A 38 -6.04 -8.91 5.20
CA GLU A 38 -7.39 -8.85 5.78
C GLU A 38 -8.03 -10.23 5.88
N ILE A 39 -7.90 -11.06 4.83
CA ILE A 39 -8.37 -12.46 4.86
C ILE A 39 -7.67 -13.24 5.97
N ALA A 40 -6.34 -13.19 6.02
CA ALA A 40 -5.55 -13.92 7.01
C ALA A 40 -5.87 -13.48 8.44
N GLN A 41 -6.06 -12.18 8.65
CA GLN A 41 -6.44 -11.62 9.93
C GLN A 41 -7.83 -12.09 10.35
N TYR A 42 -8.83 -12.02 9.47
CA TYR A 42 -10.18 -12.52 9.75
C TYR A 42 -10.17 -14.01 10.13
N LEU A 43 -9.50 -14.85 9.33
CA LEU A 43 -9.43 -16.30 9.56
C LEU A 43 -8.64 -16.66 10.83
N SER A 44 -7.68 -15.84 11.25
CA SER A 44 -6.92 -16.05 12.48
C SER A 44 -7.76 -15.83 13.75
N HIS A 45 -8.80 -15.00 13.67
CA HIS A 45 -9.75 -14.77 14.76
C HIS A 45 -10.91 -15.76 14.77
N ALA A 46 -11.23 -16.36 13.61
CA ALA A 46 -12.32 -17.32 13.50
C ALA A 46 -11.98 -18.63 14.23
N GLY A 47 -12.56 -18.84 15.42
CA GLY A 47 -12.51 -20.11 16.15
C GLY A 47 -11.39 -20.25 17.17
N LYS A 48 -10.77 -19.15 17.61
CA LYS A 48 -9.79 -19.16 18.72
C LYS A 48 -10.19 -18.17 19.81
N ASP A 49 -10.41 -18.68 21.01
CA ASP A 49 -10.56 -17.88 22.22
C ASP A 49 -9.17 -17.57 22.80
N GLY A 50 -8.80 -16.30 22.79
CA GLY A 50 -7.53 -15.82 23.33
C GLY A 50 -7.46 -14.30 23.29
N ALA A 51 -6.75 -13.69 24.24
CA ALA A 51 -6.65 -12.23 24.32
C ALA A 51 -5.87 -11.60 23.16
N PHE A 52 -5.08 -12.39 22.42
CA PHE A 52 -4.23 -11.94 21.33
C PHE A 52 -4.32 -12.89 20.13
N PRO A 53 -4.34 -12.37 18.89
CA PRO A 53 -4.32 -13.22 17.71
C PRO A 53 -2.93 -13.85 17.51
N PRO A 54 -2.86 -15.02 16.85
CA PRO A 54 -1.59 -15.67 16.55
C PRO A 54 -0.73 -14.91 15.53
N ASN A 55 -1.37 -14.07 14.71
CA ASN A 55 -0.73 -13.25 13.68
C ASN A 55 -1.37 -11.87 13.66
N ILE A 56 -0.55 -10.83 13.43
CA ILE A 56 -0.99 -9.44 13.25
C ILE A 56 -0.42 -8.95 11.92
N PHE A 57 -1.28 -8.39 11.08
CA PHE A 57 -0.88 -7.70 9.87
C PHE A 57 -1.20 -6.21 10.04
N MET A 58 -0.24 -5.34 9.72
CA MET A 58 -0.42 -3.90 9.80
C MET A 58 -0.01 -3.29 8.46
N ASP A 59 -0.95 -2.56 7.86
CA ASP A 59 -0.74 -1.74 6.69
C ASP A 59 -1.05 -0.29 7.05
N PHE A 60 -0.13 0.60 6.70
CA PHE A 60 -0.24 2.01 6.98
C PHE A 60 -0.04 2.79 5.69
N GLU A 61 -0.87 3.80 5.48
CA GLU A 61 -0.66 4.79 4.43
C GLU A 61 0.04 6.01 5.02
N LYS A 62 1.18 6.37 4.43
CA LYS A 62 1.93 7.57 4.84
C LYS A 62 1.09 8.82 4.56
N ILE A 63 0.84 9.61 5.59
CA ILE A 63 0.09 10.87 5.48
C ILE A 63 1.03 12.03 5.09
N SER A 64 2.17 12.17 5.77
CA SER A 64 3.12 13.25 5.53
C SER A 64 4.50 12.92 6.09
N ASP A 65 5.56 13.53 5.55
CA ASP A 65 6.84 13.58 6.26
C ASP A 65 6.77 14.56 7.44
N LEU A 66 7.42 14.21 8.55
CA LEU A 66 7.60 15.09 9.71
C LEU A 66 8.94 15.82 9.62
N ARG A 67 9.05 16.95 10.33
CA ARG A 67 10.29 17.75 10.31
C ARG A 67 11.50 16.97 10.84
N TYR A 68 11.28 16.16 11.87
CA TYR A 68 12.21 15.21 12.45
C TYR A 68 11.39 14.20 13.27
N GLY A 69 12.01 13.10 13.68
CA GLY A 69 11.43 12.13 14.60
C GLY A 69 11.41 12.65 16.03
N GLU A 70 11.94 11.88 16.96
CA GLU A 70 12.07 12.34 18.34
C GLU A 70 13.20 13.37 18.48
N ASN A 71 14.28 13.18 17.71
CA ASN A 71 15.47 14.04 17.70
C ASN A 71 15.73 14.64 16.31
N PRO A 72 16.33 15.85 16.20
CA PRO A 72 16.53 16.56 14.92
C PRO A 72 17.29 15.82 13.83
N HIS A 73 18.10 14.81 14.17
CA HIS A 73 18.87 14.02 13.21
C HIS A 73 18.11 12.77 12.70
N GLN A 74 16.90 12.52 13.20
CA GLN A 74 16.06 11.38 12.82
C GLN A 74 15.01 11.81 11.80
N ASN A 75 14.86 11.04 10.73
CA ASN A 75 13.73 11.19 9.80
C ASN A 75 12.46 10.56 10.39
N ALA A 76 11.29 11.08 10.03
CA ALA A 76 10.01 10.51 10.43
C ALA A 76 8.89 10.84 9.43
N ALA A 77 7.84 10.02 9.45
CA ALA A 77 6.63 10.13 8.66
C ALA A 77 5.46 9.45 9.38
#